data_AF-A0A9D1ANT4-F1
#
_entry.id   AF-A0A9D1ANT4-F1
#
_cell.length_a   1.000
_cell.length_b   1.000
_cell.length_c   1.000
_cell.angle_alpha   90.00
_cell.angle_beta   90.00
_cell.angle_gamma   90.00
#
_symmetry.space_group_name_H-M   'P 1'
#
loop_
_entity.id
_entity.type
_entity.pdbx_description
1 polymer ?
#
loop_
_entity_poly.entity_id
_entity_poly.type
_entity_poly.pdbx_seq_one_letter_code
_entity_poly.pdbx_strand_id
1 'polypeptide(L)'
;MEFDPDTGEMVRDYGGQGYEEGSSWTRGQTCGLIELAKLHEGRQQKLYLDAALKLLRALADHRLNWDENEDNLLTKCTGAYHDKEHEFSIIYGDYYFLEALMKLTGQELFIW
;
A
#
# COMPACT_ATOMS: atom_id res chain seq x y z
N MET A 1 -6.11 7.83 -0.51
CA MET A 1 -5.65 8.33 0.80
C MET A 1 -5.28 9.81 0.79
N GLU A 2 -5.96 10.57 1.64
CA GLU A 2 -5.69 11.93 2.07
C GLU A 2 -5.08 11.87 3.47
N PHE A 3 -4.02 12.63 3.68
CA PHE A 3 -3.36 12.73 4.98
C PHE A 3 -3.40 14.16 5.45
N ASP A 4 -3.59 14.34 6.75
CA ASP A 4 -3.45 15.62 7.41
C ASP A 4 -1.99 16.09 7.21
N PRO A 5 -1.76 17.31 6.69
CA PRO A 5 -0.42 17.80 6.43
C PRO A 5 0.38 18.08 7.70
N ASP A 6 -0.28 18.34 8.83
CA ASP A 6 0.32 18.71 10.11
C ASP A 6 0.54 17.47 11.01
N THR A 7 -0.42 16.54 11.07
CA THR A 7 -0.34 15.34 11.92
C THR A 7 0.16 14.11 11.18
N GLY A 8 -0.01 14.07 9.85
CA GLY A 8 0.26 12.88 9.04
C GLY A 8 -0.76 11.76 9.22
N GLU A 9 -1.80 11.95 10.02
CA GLU A 9 -2.90 10.98 10.18
C GLU A 9 -3.71 10.89 8.88
N MET A 10 -4.23 9.70 8.61
CA MET A 10 -5.11 9.50 7.46
C MET A 10 -6.46 10.16 7.75
N VAL A 11 -6.79 11.20 6.96
CA VAL A 11 -8.05 11.95 7.09
C VAL A 11 -9.16 11.24 6.32
N ARG A 12 -8.83 10.75 5.12
CA ARG A 12 -9.80 10.13 4.24
C ARG A 12 -9.14 9.13 3.31
N ASP A 13 -9.87 8.11 2.89
CA ASP A 13 -9.39 7.23 1.84
C ASP A 13 -10.24 7.32 0.58
N TYR A 14 -9.92 8.27 -0.30
CA TYR A 14 -10.57 8.37 -1.61
C TYR A 14 -10.57 7.01 -2.33
N GLY A 15 -11.77 6.49 -2.64
CA GLY A 15 -11.91 5.35 -3.55
C GLY A 15 -11.38 5.69 -4.94
N GLY A 16 -10.76 4.72 -5.61
CA GLY A 16 -10.30 4.81 -6.99
C GLY A 16 -9.79 3.45 -7.49
N GLN A 17 -10.11 3.06 -8.73
CA GLN A 17 -9.97 1.71 -9.35
C GLN A 17 -10.47 0.49 -8.52
N GLY A 18 -10.61 0.59 -7.21
CA GLY A 18 -11.41 -0.29 -6.39
C GLY A 18 -12.79 0.31 -6.10
N TYR A 19 -13.68 -0.56 -5.61
CA TYR A 19 -15.12 -0.36 -5.65
C TYR A 19 -15.64 0.63 -4.60
N GLU A 20 -15.02 0.66 -3.41
CA GLU A 20 -15.45 1.50 -2.27
C GLU A 20 -14.29 2.30 -1.64
N GLU A 21 -14.66 3.27 -0.80
CA GLU A 21 -13.77 4.08 0.05
C GLU A 21 -12.93 3.10 0.91
N GLY A 22 -11.63 2.98 0.62
CA GLY A 22 -10.78 1.98 1.30
C GLY A 22 -10.13 0.90 0.42
N SER A 23 -10.47 0.84 -0.87
CA SER A 23 -10.07 -0.22 -1.78
C SER A 23 -8.70 -0.02 -2.42
N SER A 24 -8.01 -1.14 -2.63
CA SER A 24 -6.57 -1.19 -2.48
C SER A 24 -5.72 -1.21 -3.76
N TRP A 25 -5.82 -0.14 -4.56
CA TRP A 25 -4.79 0.14 -5.57
C TRP A 25 -3.50 0.76 -4.97
N THR A 26 -3.53 1.12 -3.70
CA THR A 26 -2.46 1.83 -2.98
C THR A 26 -1.17 1.02 -2.81
N ARG A 27 -1.21 -0.30 -3.02
CA ARG A 27 -0.07 -1.23 -2.75
C ARG A 27 1.05 -1.11 -3.78
N GLY A 28 0.72 -1.23 -5.07
CA GLY A 28 1.68 -1.04 -6.15
C GLY A 28 2.23 0.39 -6.18
N GLN A 29 1.43 1.36 -5.72
CA GLN A 29 1.87 2.75 -5.58
C GLN A 29 3.00 2.88 -4.55
N THR A 30 2.98 2.16 -3.43
CA THR A 30 4.08 2.15 -2.46
C THR A 30 5.39 1.66 -3.07
N CYS A 31 5.40 0.50 -3.75
CA CYS A 31 6.61 -0.01 -4.40
C CYS A 31 7.15 0.99 -5.43
N GLY A 32 6.26 1.56 -6.26
CA GLY A 32 6.64 2.58 -7.23
C GLY A 32 7.22 3.86 -6.59
N LEU A 33 6.65 4.32 -5.48
CA LEU A 33 7.17 5.47 -4.74
C LEU A 33 8.55 5.20 -4.12
N ILE A 34 8.79 3.98 -3.61
CA ILE A 34 10.11 3.60 -3.10
C ILE A 34 11.14 3.60 -4.23
N GLU A 35 10.80 3.06 -5.41
CA GLU A 35 11.69 3.07 -6.57
C GLU A 35 11.94 4.50 -7.09
N LEU A 36 10.91 5.35 -7.14
CA LEU A 36 11.10 6.77 -7.44
C LEU A 36 12.02 7.45 -6.42
N ALA A 37 11.89 7.13 -5.13
CA ALA A 37 12.80 7.66 -4.12
C ALA A 37 14.26 7.26 -4.38
N LYS A 38 14.53 6.06 -4.90
CA LYS A 38 15.89 5.62 -5.26
C LYS A 38 16.46 6.34 -6.48
N LEU A 39 15.61 6.84 -7.38
CA LEU A 39 16.02 7.54 -8.62
C LEU A 39 16.24 9.05 -8.44
N HIS A 40 15.87 9.60 -7.28
CA HIS A 40 15.98 11.03 -6.98
C HIS A 40 16.86 11.27 -5.76
N GLU A 41 17.29 12.52 -5.56
CA GLU A 41 18.09 12.94 -4.41
C GLU A 41 17.42 14.10 -3.64
N GLY A 42 17.86 14.31 -2.41
CA GLY A 42 17.47 15.46 -1.59
C GLY A 42 15.97 15.52 -1.31
N ARG A 43 15.33 16.66 -1.62
CA ARG A 43 13.93 16.91 -1.25
C ARG A 43 12.96 15.96 -1.95
N GLN A 44 13.21 15.60 -3.20
CA GLN A 44 12.31 14.73 -3.99
C GLN A 44 12.36 13.29 -3.48
N GLN A 45 13.56 12.79 -3.18
CA GLN A 45 13.74 11.49 -2.54
C GLN A 45 12.94 11.38 -1.25
N LYS A 46 13.10 12.36 -0.36
CA LYS A 46 12.38 12.40 0.91
C LYS A 46 10.86 12.45 0.71
N LEU A 47 10.38 13.25 -0.25
CA LEU A 47 8.95 13.37 -0.55
C LEU A 47 8.33 12.01 -0.95
N TYR A 48 8.99 11.27 -1.86
CA TYR A 48 8.49 9.97 -2.29
C TYR A 48 8.54 8.93 -1.19
N LEU A 49 9.64 8.91 -0.41
CA LEU A 49 9.79 7.97 0.70
C LEU A 49 8.77 8.23 1.82
N ASP A 50 8.57 9.49 2.20
CA ASP A 50 7.59 9.88 3.21
C ASP A 50 6.17 9.49 2.78
N ALA A 51 5.84 9.68 1.50
CA ALA A 51 4.57 9.23 0.95
C ALA A 51 4.42 7.69 1.00
N ALA A 52 5.42 6.94 0.57
CA ALA A 52 5.41 5.47 0.63
C ALA A 52 5.21 4.95 2.07
N LEU A 53 5.91 5.55 3.04
CA LEU A 53 5.81 5.18 4.45
C LEU A 53 4.43 5.46 5.02
N LYS A 54 3.82 6.61 4.69
CA LYS A 54 2.45 6.94 5.10
C LYS A 54 1.43 5.94 4.56
N LEU A 55 1.55 5.56 3.29
CA LEU A 55 0.68 4.54 2.68
C LEU A 55 0.82 3.18 3.35
N LEU A 56 2.06 2.72 3.60
CA LEU A 56 2.30 1.45 4.29
C LEU A 56 1.75 1.45 5.71
N ARG A 57 1.93 2.56 6.44
CA ARG A 57 1.40 2.72 7.79
C ARG A 57 -0.13 2.59 7.80
N ALA A 58 -0.81 3.30 6.90
CA ALA A 58 -2.26 3.22 6.78
C ALA A 58 -2.75 1.80 6.42
N LEU A 59 -2.04 1.09 5.54
CA LEU A 59 -2.33 -0.32 5.26
C LEU A 59 -2.13 -1.20 6.50
N ALA A 60 -1.03 -1.00 7.22
CA ALA A 60 -0.72 -1.75 8.42
C ALA A 60 -1.77 -1.59 9.52
N ASP A 61 -2.25 -0.36 9.71
CA ASP A 61 -3.18 -0.02 10.79
C ASP A 61 -4.63 -0.41 10.47
N HIS A 62 -5.02 -0.48 9.18
CA HIS A 62 -6.43 -0.60 8.80
C HIS A 62 -6.78 -1.75 7.87
N ARG A 63 -5.81 -2.49 7.31
CA ARG A 63 -6.05 -3.49 6.26
C ARG A 63 -5.35 -4.83 6.50
N LEU A 64 -4.40 -4.90 7.42
CA LEU A 64 -3.76 -6.18 7.74
C LEU A 64 -4.66 -7.06 8.59
N ASN A 65 -4.73 -8.33 8.24
CA ASN A 65 -5.19 -9.37 9.12
C ASN A 65 -3.98 -10.02 9.82
N TRP A 66 -4.07 -10.14 11.14
CA TRP A 66 -3.05 -10.75 11.99
C TRP A 66 -3.47 -12.13 12.52
N ASP A 67 -4.62 -12.66 12.08
CA ASP A 67 -5.07 -13.99 12.44
C ASP A 67 -4.21 -15.06 11.74
N GLU A 68 -3.46 -15.84 12.53
CA GLU A 68 -2.61 -16.93 12.04
C GLU A 68 -3.39 -18.10 11.43
N ASN A 69 -4.72 -18.13 11.55
CA ASN A 69 -5.59 -19.13 10.95
C ASN A 69 -6.14 -18.71 9.58
N GLU A 70 -5.88 -17.48 9.13
CA GLU A 70 -6.22 -17.01 7.80
C GLU A 70 -4.97 -16.89 6.92
N ASP A 71 -5.08 -17.34 5.66
CA ASP A 71 -3.96 -17.33 4.72
C ASP A 71 -3.61 -15.92 4.19
N ASN A 72 -4.55 -14.97 4.30
CA ASN A 72 -4.38 -13.62 3.75
C ASN A 72 -3.79 -12.64 4.75
N LEU A 73 -2.80 -11.87 4.28
CA LEU A 73 -2.26 -10.76 5.06
C LEU A 73 -3.08 -9.48 4.86
N LEU A 74 -3.49 -9.15 3.63
CA LEU A 74 -4.27 -7.95 3.34
C LEU A 74 -5.73 -8.26 3.00
N THR A 75 -6.61 -7.49 3.62
CA THR A 75 -8.06 -7.54 3.42
C THR A 75 -8.54 -6.41 2.50
N LYS A 76 -9.83 -6.46 2.12
CA LYS A 76 -10.54 -5.40 1.38
C LYS A 76 -9.85 -5.00 0.05
N CYS A 77 -9.34 -5.99 -0.69
CA CYS A 77 -8.85 -5.75 -2.04
C CYS A 77 -10.03 -5.68 -3.03
N THR A 78 -9.79 -5.09 -4.21
CA THR A 78 -10.74 -5.17 -5.32
C THR A 78 -10.00 -5.69 -6.54
N GLY A 79 -10.44 -6.85 -7.06
CA GLY A 79 -9.83 -7.46 -8.23
C GLY A 79 -10.29 -6.84 -9.55
N ALA A 80 -11.58 -6.51 -9.65
CA ALA A 80 -12.16 -5.80 -10.79
C ALA A 80 -13.24 -4.81 -10.31
N TYR A 81 -13.17 -3.58 -10.82
CA TYR A 81 -14.10 -2.50 -10.44
C TYR A 81 -15.57 -2.82 -10.76
N HIS A 82 -15.83 -3.55 -11.85
CA HIS A 82 -17.17 -3.90 -12.33
C HIS A 82 -17.65 -5.29 -11.88
N ASP A 83 -16.93 -5.96 -11.00
CA ASP A 83 -17.42 -7.21 -10.42
C ASP A 83 -18.70 -6.93 -9.58
N LYS A 84 -19.45 -7.96 -9.22
CA LYS A 84 -20.61 -7.82 -8.31
C LYS A 84 -20.22 -8.11 -6.87
N GLU A 85 -19.18 -8.90 -6.68
CA GLU A 85 -18.59 -9.16 -5.38
C GLU A 85 -17.31 -8.33 -5.25
N HIS A 86 -17.09 -7.75 -4.08
CA HIS A 86 -15.98 -6.83 -3.81
C HIS A 86 -15.37 -7.17 -2.44
N GLU A 87 -14.23 -6.56 -2.10
CA GLU A 87 -13.51 -6.74 -0.83
C GLU A 87 -12.88 -8.12 -0.59
N PHE A 88 -12.36 -8.78 -1.64
CA PHE A 88 -11.64 -10.05 -1.47
C PHE A 88 -10.20 -9.85 -0.99
N SER A 89 -9.61 -10.90 -0.45
CA SER A 89 -8.16 -11.03 -0.30
C SER A 89 -7.55 -11.43 -1.64
N ILE A 90 -6.42 -10.83 -2.04
CA ILE A 90 -5.77 -11.16 -3.32
C ILE A 90 -4.28 -11.32 -3.11
N ILE A 91 -3.74 -12.45 -3.57
CA ILE A 91 -2.36 -12.87 -3.30
C ILE A 91 -1.30 -11.86 -3.77
N TYR A 92 -1.53 -11.16 -4.89
CA TYR A 92 -0.59 -10.13 -5.33
C TYR A 92 -0.59 -8.90 -4.40
N GLY A 93 -1.66 -8.67 -3.64
CA GLY A 93 -1.70 -7.63 -2.62
C GLY A 93 -0.69 -7.89 -1.51
N ASP A 94 -0.71 -9.10 -0.96
CA ASP A 94 0.21 -9.55 0.08
C ASP A 94 1.66 -9.51 -0.42
N TYR A 95 1.88 -9.95 -1.67
CA TYR A 95 3.17 -9.87 -2.33
C TYR A 95 3.73 -8.44 -2.36
N TYR A 96 2.98 -7.45 -2.87
CA TYR A 96 3.49 -6.08 -2.98
C TYR A 96 3.68 -5.40 -1.62
N PHE A 97 2.89 -5.77 -0.61
CA PHE A 97 3.10 -5.28 0.74
C PHE A 97 4.42 -5.79 1.33
N LEU A 98 4.68 -7.09 1.22
CA LEU A 98 5.94 -7.69 1.66
C LEU A 98 7.13 -7.17 0.86
N GLU A 99 6.99 -7.03 -0.46
CA GLU A 99 8.03 -6.46 -1.33
C GLU A 99 8.41 -5.04 -0.88
N ALA A 100 7.43 -4.18 -0.60
CA ALA A 100 7.69 -2.83 -0.11
C ALA A 100 8.45 -2.83 1.23
N LEU A 101 8.10 -3.73 2.16
CA LEU A 101 8.84 -3.87 3.41
C LEU A 101 10.28 -4.36 3.17
N MET A 102 10.48 -5.33 2.28
CA MET A 102 11.82 -5.81 1.92
C MET A 102 12.66 -4.70 1.28
N LYS A 103 12.07 -3.85 0.42
CA LYS A 103 12.74 -2.68 -0.17
C LYS A 103 13.16 -1.67 0.89
N LEU A 104 12.30 -1.38 1.86
CA LEU A 104 12.60 -0.44 2.96
C LEU A 104 13.66 -0.97 3.94
N THR A 105 13.72 -2.29 4.12
CA THR A 105 14.67 -2.94 5.04
C THR A 105 15.99 -3.33 4.37
N GLY A 106 16.14 -3.05 3.07
CA GLY A 106 17.33 -3.42 2.29
C GLY A 106 17.47 -4.92 2.05
N GLN A 107 16.40 -5.69 2.25
CA GLN A 107 16.36 -7.14 2.03
C GLN A 107 15.70 -7.49 0.69
N GLU A 108 15.67 -6.54 -0.26
CA GLU A 108 14.92 -6.70 -1.49
C GLU A 108 15.41 -7.89 -2.32
N LEU A 109 14.46 -8.69 -2.80
CA LEU A 109 14.69 -9.70 -3.81
C LEU A 109 14.23 -9.10 -5.15
N PHE A 110 15.18 -8.78 -6.01
CA PHE A 110 14.89 -8.23 -7.34
C PHE A 110 14.49 -9.36 -8.28
N ILE A 111 13.18 -9.56 -8.42
CA ILE A 111 12.61 -10.60 -9.29
C ILE A 111 12.09 -10.05 -10.64
N TRP A 112 12.24 -8.74 -10.88
CA TRP A 112 11.81 -8.01 -12.08
C TRP A 112 12.92 -7.13 -12.56
#